data_AF-T0ZG71-F1
#
_entry.id   AF-T0ZG71-F1
#
_cell.length_a   1.000
_cell.length_b   1.000
_cell.length_c   1.000
_cell.angle_alpha   90.00
_cell.angle_beta   90.00
_cell.angle_gamma   90.00
#
_symmetry.space_group_name_H-M   'P 1'
#
loop_
_entity.id
_entity.type
_entity.pdbx_description
1 polymer ?
#
loop_
_entity_poly.entity_id
_entity_poly.type
_entity_poly.pdbx_seq_one_letter_code
_entity_poly.pdbx_strand_id
1 'polypeptide(L)' 'MVAIAQLSYSSIRAYEECPLRWKFLYVDRLPEAPRGYFSFGRTVHSVLEELLQP' A
#
# COMPACT_ATOMS: atom_id res chain seq x y z
N MET A 1 -9.21 -20.35 8.29
CA MET A 1 -8.00 -19.68 8.82
C MET A 1 -8.20 -18.18 8.61
N VAL A 2 -8.45 -17.42 9.67
CA VAL A 2 -8.62 -15.96 9.56
C VAL A 2 -7.27 -15.41 9.07
N ALA A 3 -7.23 -14.88 7.85
CA ALA A 3 -6.04 -14.22 7.35
C ALA A 3 -5.79 -13.00 8.26
N ILE A 4 -4.78 -13.08 9.10
CA ILE A 4 -4.30 -11.92 9.86
C ILE A 4 -3.95 -10.88 8.80
N ALA A 5 -4.71 -9.78 8.74
CA ALA A 5 -4.39 -8.67 7.86
C ALA A 5 -2.94 -8.27 8.16
N GLN A 6 -2.05 -8.39 7.17
CA GLN A 6 -0.65 -7.99 7.34
C GLN A 6 -0.64 -6.53 7.80
N LEU A 7 -0.22 -6.32 9.04
CA LEU A 7 -0.15 -4.99 9.65
C LEU A 7 0.97 -4.24 8.95
N SER A 8 0.60 -3.21 8.20
CA SER A 8 1.53 -2.23 7.66
C SER A 8 1.25 -0.87 8.28
N TYR A 9 2.26 -0.02 8.35
CA TYR A 9 2.12 1.34 8.84
C TYR A 9 0.98 2.09 8.13
N SER A 10 0.89 1.95 6.80
CA SER A 10 -0.17 2.55 5.99
C SER A 10 -1.57 2.00 6.32
N SER A 11 -1.68 0.71 6.64
CA SER A 11 -2.93 0.07 7.03
C SER A 11 -3.41 0.57 8.39
N ILE A 12 -2.53 0.63 9.40
CA ILE A 12 -2.84 1.15 10.73
C ILE A 12 -3.31 2.60 10.62
N ARG A 13 -2.52 3.44 9.94
CA ARG A 13 -2.86 4.85 9.73
C ARG A 13 -4.21 5.03 9.04
N ALA A 14 -4.51 4.22 8.01
CA ALA A 14 -5.79 4.30 7.32
C ALA A 14 -6.97 3.94 8.24
N TYR A 15 -6.79 3.01 9.18
CA TYR A 15 -7.80 2.67 10.18
C TYR A 15 -7.99 3.80 11.20
N GLU A 16 -6.88 4.35 11.72
CA GLU A 16 -6.89 5.48 12.66
C GLU A 16 -7.53 6.74 12.04
N GLU A 17 -7.28 7.00 10.74
CA GLU A 17 -7.90 8.10 10.01
C GLU A 17 -9.41 7.86 9.79
N CYS A 18 -9.80 6.67 9.33
CA CYS A 18 -11.20 6.32 9.09
C CYS A 18 -11.41 4.79 8.97
N PRO A 19 -12.07 4.14 9.94
CA PRO A 19 -12.31 2.70 9.90
C PRO A 19 -13.11 2.22 8.69
N LEU A 20 -14.05 3.03 8.19
CA LEU A 20 -14.85 2.68 7.01
C LEU A 20 -13.99 2.67 5.73
N ARG A 21 -13.13 3.66 5.55
CA ARG A 21 -12.17 3.69 4.44
C ARG A 21 -11.24 2.49 4.50
N TRP A 22 -10.72 2.17 5.69
CA TRP A 22 -9.89 0.98 5.88
C TRP A 22 -10.63 -0.30 5.47
N LYS A 23 -11.90 -0.47 5.87
CA LYS A 23 -12.72 -1.62 5.46
C LYS A 23 -12.82 -1.71 3.93
N PHE A 24 -13.14 -0.60 3.26
CA PHE A 24 -13.24 -0.57 1.80
C PHE A 24 -11.93 -0.96 1.10
N LEU A 25 -10.79 -0.55 1.63
CA LEU A 25 -9.48 -0.83 1.05
C LEU A 25 -8.98 -2.25 1.32
N TYR A 26 -9.09 -2.72 2.57
CA TYR A 26 -8.41 -3.95 3.02
C TYR A 26 -9.34 -5.17 3.16
N VAL A 27 -10.63 -4.95 3.46
CA VAL A 27 -11.64 -6.02 3.61
C VAL A 27 -12.39 -6.21 2.30
N ASP A 28 -13.04 -5.15 1.81
CA ASP A 28 -13.89 -5.20 0.62
C ASP A 28 -13.06 -5.09 -0.68
N ARG A 29 -11.80 -4.63 -0.57
CA ARG A 29 -10.80 -4.52 -1.66
C ARG A 29 -11.34 -3.79 -2.90
N LEU A 30 -12.00 -2.66 -2.67
CA LEU A 30 -12.50 -1.82 -3.75
C LEU A 30 -11.31 -1.28 -4.58
N PRO A 31 -11.44 -1.21 -5.92
CA PRO A 31 -10.37 -0.71 -6.76
C PRO A 31 -10.12 0.77 -6.49
N GLU A 32 -8.86 1.13 -6.25
CA GLU A 32 -8.42 2.52 -6.18
C GLU A 32 -8.06 3.06 -7.57
N ALA A 33 -8.33 4.34 -7.81
CA ALA A 33 -7.85 5.01 -9.00
C ALA A 33 -6.31 5.00 -9.02
N PRO A 34 -5.68 4.67 -10.16
CA PRO A 34 -4.23 4.70 -10.27
C PRO A 34 -3.74 6.13 -10.07
N ARG A 35 -2.72 6.29 -9.24
CA ARG A 35 -2.12 7.61 -8.96
C ARG A 35 -0.76 7.68 -9.64
N GLY A 36 -0.62 8.55 -10.63
CA GLY A 36 0.57 8.61 -11.50
C GLY A 36 1.89 8.78 -10.73
N TYR A 37 1.87 9.46 -9.58
CA TYR A 37 3.05 9.64 -8.73
C TYR A 37 3.61 8.33 -8.15
N PHE A 38 2.79 7.28 -8.00
CA PHE A 38 3.30 5.97 -7.55
C PHE A 38 4.20 5.33 -8.61
N SER A 39 3.97 5.59 -9.90
CA SER A 39 4.83 5.08 -10.97
C SER A 39 6.24 5.66 -10.85
N PHE A 40 6.34 6.98 -10.64
CA PHE A 40 7.63 7.66 -10.49
C PHE A 40 8.44 7.08 -9.32
N GLY A 41 7.83 7.00 -8.14
CA GLY A 41 8.51 6.45 -6.96
C GLY A 41 8.96 5.00 -7.17
N ARG A 42 8.11 4.15 -7.75
CA ARG A 42 8.46 2.75 -8.05
C ARG A 42 9.64 2.64 -9.01
N THR A 43 9.68 3.45 -10.06
CA THR A 43 10.79 3.46 -11.03
C THR A 43 12.10 3.87 -10.36
N VAL A 44 12.08 4.91 -9.51
CA VAL A 44 13.29 5.32 -8.78
C VAL A 44 13.76 4.21 -7.85
N HIS A 45 12.85 3.60 -7.08
CA HIS A 45 13.19 2.50 -6.19
C HIS A 45 13.76 1.29 -6.95
N SER A 46 13.15 0.89 -8.06
CA SER A 46 13.60 -0.28 -8.82
C SER A 46 14.98 -0.07 -9.46
N VAL A 47 15.24 1.12 -10.01
CA VAL A 47 16.54 1.44 -10.61
C VAL A 47 17.64 1.46 -9.55
N LEU A 48 17.37 2.08 -8.40
CA LEU A 48 18.34 2.10 -7.31
C LEU A 48 18.59 0.70 -6.74
N GLU A 49 17.55 -0.13 -6.65
CA GLU A 49 17.68 -1.52 -6.23
C GLU A 49 18.61 -2.30 -7.18
N GLU A 50 18.42 -2.18 -8.49
CA GLU A 50 19.28 -2.83 -9.50
C GLU A 50 20.74 -2.35 -9.43
N LEU A 51 20.97 -1.06 -9.21
CA LEU A 51 22.31 -0.48 -9.21
C LEU A 51 23.08 -0.67 -7.90
N LEU A 52 22.38 -0.84 -6.78
CA LEU A 52 22.96 -0.81 -5.43
C LEU A 52 22.84 -2.14 -4.67
N GLN A 53 22.08 -3.11 -5.19
CA GLN A 53 22.11 -4.45 -4.62
C GLN A 53 23.49 -5.10 -4.83
N PRO A 54 24.05 -5.75 -3.80
CA PRO A 54 25.35 -6.45 -3.88
C PRO A 54 25.29 -7.73 -4.73
#